data_AF-A0A385XJ64-F1
#
_entry.id   AF-A0A385XJ64-F1
#
_cell.length_a   1.000
_cell.length_b   1.000
_cell.length_c   1.000
_cell.angle_alpha   90.00
_cell.angle_beta   90.00
_cell.angle_gamma   90.00
#
_symmetry.space_group_name_H-M   'P 1'
#
loop_
_entity.id
_entity.type
_entity.pdbx_description
1 polymer ?
#
loop_
_entity_poly.entity_id
_entity_poly.type
_entity_poly.pdbx_seq_one_letter_code
_entity_poly.pdbx_strand_id
1 'polypeptide(L)'
;AGFESLDEQEQSRWAKTVIQPGQPLKIKWQFTANHKSKHFKFYITKPNWDPNKLFTRESFEEKPLNCYDPQPTWVAPNQPPKDGLTFTCTMPNRSDYQIIMAEWDVDDTR
;
A
#
# COMPACT_ATOMS: atom_id res chain seq x y z
N ALA A 1 11.79 12.84 12.66
CA ALA A 1 11.50 12.16 13.93
C ALA A 1 10.07 12.47 14.31
N GLY A 2 9.33 11.51 14.87
CA GLY A 2 7.91 11.64 15.21
C GLY A 2 6.98 10.60 14.59
N PHE A 3 7.52 9.55 13.96
CA PHE A 3 6.74 8.46 13.35
C PHE A 3 7.00 7.10 13.99
N GLU A 4 7.78 7.06 15.08
CA GLU A 4 8.22 5.83 15.73
C GLU A 4 7.04 5.00 16.27
N SER A 5 5.91 5.66 16.59
CA SER A 5 4.67 4.98 17.01
C SER A 5 4.01 4.16 15.89
N LEU A 6 4.36 4.41 14.62
CA LEU A 6 3.90 3.60 13.48
C LEU A 6 4.66 2.28 13.36
N ASP A 7 5.82 2.16 14.00
CA ASP A 7 6.64 0.95 13.99
C ASP A 7 6.17 -0.07 15.05
N GLU A 8 5.38 0.35 16.05
CA GLU A 8 4.78 -0.55 17.03
C GLU A 8 3.87 -1.59 16.36
N GLN A 9 4.00 -2.86 16.77
CA GLN A 9 3.16 -3.90 16.20
C GLN A 9 2.71 -4.96 17.21
N GLU A 10 1.39 -5.06 17.34
CA GLU A 10 0.66 -6.11 18.03
C GLU A 10 -0.68 -6.33 17.32
N GLN A 11 -1.23 -7.55 17.40
CA GLN A 11 -2.48 -7.89 16.73
C GLN A 11 -3.65 -6.95 17.07
N SER A 12 -3.69 -6.39 18.28
CA SER A 12 -4.72 -5.48 18.78
C SER A 12 -4.43 -3.99 18.54
N ARG A 13 -3.20 -3.61 18.14
CA ARG A 13 -2.73 -2.21 18.12
C ARG A 13 -3.51 -1.31 17.18
N TRP A 14 -3.83 -1.84 16.00
CA TRP A 14 -4.35 -1.06 14.87
C TRP A 14 -5.85 -1.30 14.66
N ALA A 15 -6.56 -0.22 14.35
CA ALA A 15 -7.89 -0.31 13.73
C ALA A 15 -7.75 -0.94 12.33
N LYS A 16 -8.69 -1.79 11.96
CA LYS A 16 -8.61 -2.61 10.73
C LYS A 16 -9.82 -2.34 9.85
N THR A 17 -9.57 -2.24 8.54
CA THR A 17 -10.64 -2.19 7.54
C THR A 17 -11.03 -3.61 7.17
N VAL A 18 -12.32 -3.94 7.31
CA VAL A 18 -12.84 -5.24 6.89
C VAL A 18 -12.91 -5.28 5.37
N ILE A 19 -12.25 -6.26 4.78
CA ILE A 19 -12.23 -6.50 3.33
C ILE A 19 -12.56 -7.96 3.04
N GLN A 20 -13.11 -8.24 1.86
CA GLN A 20 -13.38 -9.61 1.42
C GLN A 20 -12.21 -10.15 0.58
N PRO A 21 -11.69 -11.36 0.89
CA PRO A 21 -10.66 -12.00 0.07
C PRO A 21 -11.14 -12.21 -1.38
N GLY A 22 -10.21 -12.13 -2.34
CA GLY A 22 -10.51 -12.36 -3.75
C GLY A 22 -11.30 -11.23 -4.45
N GLN A 23 -11.78 -10.23 -3.71
CA GLN A 23 -12.49 -9.08 -4.29
C GLN A 23 -11.53 -7.96 -4.69
N PRO A 24 -11.85 -7.17 -5.73
CA PRO A 24 -11.11 -5.96 -6.05
C PRO A 24 -11.21 -4.94 -4.90
N LEU A 25 -10.07 -4.40 -4.47
CA LEU A 25 -9.98 -3.32 -3.49
C LEU A 25 -9.57 -2.02 -4.17
N LYS A 26 -10.31 -0.94 -3.93
CA LYS A 26 -9.94 0.40 -4.39
C LYS A 26 -9.10 1.11 -3.33
N ILE A 27 -7.88 1.50 -3.68
CA ILE A 27 -6.96 2.24 -2.81
C ILE A 27 -6.79 3.65 -3.38
N LYS A 28 -7.19 4.68 -2.61
CA LYS A 28 -7.03 6.08 -3.01
C LYS A 28 -5.83 6.72 -2.31
N TRP A 29 -4.92 7.27 -3.10
CA TRP A 29 -3.81 8.11 -2.65
C TRP A 29 -4.20 9.58 -2.76
N GLN A 30 -3.99 10.37 -1.70
CA GLN A 30 -4.28 11.81 -1.67
C GLN A 30 -2.98 12.60 -1.54
N PHE A 31 -2.76 13.56 -2.44
CA PHE A 31 -1.55 14.38 -2.47
C PHE A 31 -1.80 15.73 -1.80
N THR A 32 -0.98 16.09 -0.82
CA THR A 32 -0.90 17.47 -0.31
C THR A 32 0.21 18.27 -0.99
N ALA A 33 1.24 17.58 -1.49
CA ALA A 33 2.26 18.10 -2.39
C ALA A 33 2.36 17.17 -3.61
N ASN A 34 2.44 17.76 -4.80
CA ASN A 34 2.37 17.01 -6.06
C ASN A 34 3.76 16.93 -6.71
N HIS A 35 4.36 15.74 -6.66
CA HIS A 35 5.69 15.46 -7.18
C HIS A 35 5.63 14.55 -8.41
N LYS A 36 6.62 14.67 -9.32
CA LYS A 36 6.78 13.69 -10.39
C LYS A 36 6.96 12.32 -9.77
N SER A 37 6.17 11.36 -10.21
CA SER A 37 6.08 10.07 -9.54
C SER A 37 6.60 8.98 -10.46
N LYS A 38 7.47 8.10 -9.97
CA LYS A 38 8.02 7.03 -10.78
C LYS A 38 7.11 5.80 -10.76
N HIS A 39 6.65 5.41 -9.59
CA HIS A 39 5.65 4.35 -9.43
C HIS A 39 4.93 4.39 -8.08
N PHE A 40 3.80 3.70 -8.04
CA PHE A 40 3.10 3.30 -6.83
C PHE A 40 3.09 1.78 -6.78
N LYS A 41 3.55 1.20 -5.66
CA LYS A 41 3.52 -0.25 -5.45
C LYS A 41 2.79 -0.57 -4.16
N PHE A 42 2.03 -1.65 -4.18
CA PHE A 42 1.30 -2.12 -3.02
C PHE A 42 1.73 -3.54 -2.71
N TYR A 43 2.13 -3.81 -1.48
CA TYR A 43 2.60 -5.12 -1.03
C TYR A 43 1.67 -5.62 0.04
N ILE A 44 1.48 -6.94 0.11
CA ILE A 44 0.69 -7.58 1.17
C ILE A 44 1.56 -8.55 1.94
N THR A 45 1.26 -8.72 3.23
CA THR A 45 1.89 -9.73 4.07
C THR A 45 1.72 -11.16 3.53
N LYS A 46 2.72 -12.00 3.81
CA LYS A 46 2.66 -13.45 3.53
C LYS A 46 1.60 -14.12 4.40
N PRO A 47 1.01 -15.26 4.00
CA PRO A 47 -0.01 -15.94 4.79
C PRO A 47 0.43 -16.31 6.22
N ASN A 48 1.72 -16.62 6.41
CA ASN A 48 2.31 -17.06 7.66
C ASN A 48 2.99 -15.93 8.46
N TRP A 49 2.69 -14.67 8.16
CA TRP A 49 3.27 -13.54 8.89
C TRP A 49 2.81 -13.52 10.36
N ASP A 50 3.65 -13.00 11.25
CA ASP A 50 3.37 -12.91 12.69
C ASP A 50 2.84 -11.51 13.03
N PRO A 51 1.56 -11.37 13.43
CA PRO A 51 0.95 -10.08 13.73
C PRO A 51 1.45 -9.42 15.02
N ASN A 52 2.27 -10.11 15.82
CA ASN A 52 2.85 -9.57 17.05
C ASN A 52 4.34 -9.27 16.93
N LYS A 53 4.88 -9.26 15.70
CA LYS A 53 6.27 -8.90 15.41
C LYS A 53 6.34 -7.65 14.56
N LEU A 54 7.40 -6.88 14.79
CA LEU A 54 7.77 -5.73 13.96
C LEU A 54 7.84 -6.13 12.48
N PHE A 55 7.42 -5.21 11.61
CA PHE A 55 7.47 -5.44 10.17
C PHE A 55 8.91 -5.48 9.68
N THR A 56 9.18 -6.48 8.86
CA THR A 56 10.41 -6.54 8.08
C THR A 56 10.05 -6.75 6.62
N ARG A 57 11.02 -6.56 5.73
CA ARG A 57 10.83 -6.88 4.31
C ARG A 57 10.39 -8.33 4.11
N GLU A 58 10.82 -9.25 4.97
CA GLU A 58 10.47 -10.67 4.90
C GLU A 58 9.02 -10.97 5.26
N SER A 59 8.35 -10.06 5.98
CA SER A 59 6.92 -10.17 6.33
C SER A 59 6.00 -10.06 5.10
N PHE A 60 6.47 -9.45 4.02
CA PHE A 60 5.69 -9.17 2.80
C PHE A 60 6.01 -10.12 1.66
N GLU A 61 5.02 -10.32 0.79
CA GLU A 61 5.24 -10.95 -0.52
C GLU A 61 6.26 -10.14 -1.32
N GLU A 62 7.20 -10.82 -1.96
CA GLU A 62 8.25 -10.15 -2.75
C GLU A 62 7.67 -9.41 -3.97
N LYS A 63 6.63 -9.99 -4.57
CA LYS A 63 5.92 -9.40 -5.69
C LYS A 63 4.81 -8.48 -5.18
N PRO A 64 4.71 -7.24 -5.70
CA PRO A 64 3.60 -6.37 -5.36
C PRO A 64 2.27 -6.96 -5.85
N LEU A 65 1.18 -6.53 -5.22
CA LEU A 65 -0.19 -6.77 -5.65
C LEU A 65 -0.36 -6.30 -7.10
N ASN A 66 -1.21 -7.02 -7.84
CA ASN A 66 -1.65 -6.57 -9.14
C ASN A 66 -2.65 -5.41 -8.97
N CYS A 67 -2.12 -4.19 -9.01
CA CYS A 67 -2.89 -2.96 -8.96
C CYS A 67 -2.83 -2.26 -10.31
N TYR A 68 -3.99 -1.98 -10.88
CA TYR A 68 -4.12 -1.49 -12.25
C TYR A 68 -4.98 -0.22 -12.32
N ASP A 69 -4.95 0.40 -13.50
CA ASP A 69 -5.81 1.51 -13.93
C ASP A 69 -5.92 2.64 -12.91
N PRO A 70 -4.84 3.37 -12.60
CA PRO A 70 -4.93 4.56 -11.78
C PRO A 70 -5.99 5.50 -12.37
N GLN A 71 -6.99 5.86 -11.56
CA GLN A 71 -8.03 6.80 -11.92
C GLN A 71 -7.87 8.14 -11.18
N PRO A 72 -7.89 9.28 -11.88
CA PRO A 72 -7.94 9.39 -13.35
C PRO A 72 -6.61 8.93 -13.98
N THR A 73 -6.64 8.64 -15.29
CA THR A 73 -5.48 8.08 -16.01
C THR A 73 -4.22 8.89 -15.76
N TRP A 74 -3.14 8.18 -15.42
CA TRP A 74 -1.83 8.75 -15.17
C TRP A 74 -0.75 7.90 -15.81
N VAL A 75 0.31 8.56 -16.31
CA VAL A 75 1.44 7.93 -16.98
C VAL A 75 2.72 8.40 -16.31
N ALA A 76 3.50 7.47 -15.79
CA ALA A 76 4.79 7.76 -15.19
C ALA A 76 5.82 8.25 -16.25
N PRO A 77 6.77 9.13 -15.90
CA PRO A 77 6.99 9.72 -14.59
C PRO A 77 6.34 11.11 -14.41
N ASN A 78 5.16 11.35 -15.00
CA ASN A 78 4.51 12.65 -14.88
C ASN A 78 4.03 12.92 -13.44
N GLN A 79 3.72 14.18 -13.15
CA GLN A 79 2.99 14.53 -11.93
C GLN A 79 1.59 13.91 -11.95
N PRO A 80 1.16 13.22 -10.88
CA PRO A 80 -0.21 12.75 -10.77
C PRO A 80 -1.20 13.92 -10.68
N PRO A 81 -2.50 13.69 -10.94
CA PRO A 81 -3.55 14.65 -10.65
C PRO A 81 -3.55 15.07 -9.17
N LYS A 82 -3.74 16.37 -8.90
CA LYS A 82 -3.74 16.91 -7.53
C LYS A 82 -4.84 16.29 -6.63
N ASP A 83 -5.98 15.93 -7.22
CA ASP A 83 -7.13 15.39 -6.48
C ASP A 83 -6.95 13.91 -6.03
N GLY A 84 -5.80 13.31 -6.37
CA GLY A 84 -5.42 11.96 -5.98
C GLY A 84 -5.44 10.96 -7.14
N LEU A 85 -4.98 9.75 -6.83
CA LEU A 85 -5.06 8.58 -7.70
C LEU A 85 -5.80 7.46 -6.99
N THR A 86 -6.68 6.77 -7.69
CA THR A 86 -7.35 5.55 -7.19
C THR A 86 -6.88 4.34 -7.98
N PHE A 87 -6.28 3.38 -7.31
CA PHE A 87 -5.81 2.12 -7.87
C PHE A 87 -6.82 1.02 -7.55
N THR A 88 -7.11 0.15 -8.52
CA THR A 88 -7.90 -1.07 -8.25
C THR A 88 -6.94 -2.24 -8.15
N CYS A 89 -6.92 -2.90 -6.99
CA CYS A 89 -6.01 -4.00 -6.69
C CYS A 89 -6.78 -5.32 -6.56
N THR A 90 -6.30 -6.37 -7.22
CA THR A 90 -6.83 -7.72 -7.00
C THR A 90 -6.25 -8.29 -5.70
N MET A 91 -7.11 -8.52 -4.70
CA MET A 91 -6.68 -9.09 -3.43
C MET A 91 -6.48 -10.60 -3.54
N PRO A 92 -5.32 -11.15 -3.11
CA PRO A 92 -5.15 -12.60 -3.04
C PRO A 92 -6.04 -13.18 -1.94
N ASN A 93 -6.20 -14.50 -1.96
CA ASN A 93 -6.82 -15.20 -0.85
C ASN A 93 -5.94 -15.07 0.40
N ARG A 94 -6.52 -14.51 1.45
CA ARG A 94 -5.94 -14.32 2.79
C ARG A 94 -7.03 -14.48 3.84
N SER A 95 -6.62 -14.85 5.05
CA SER A 95 -7.48 -14.82 6.23
C SER A 95 -6.94 -13.83 7.25
N ASP A 96 -7.83 -13.46 8.17
CA ASP A 96 -7.51 -12.72 9.39
C ASP A 96 -6.82 -11.38 9.14
N TYR A 97 -5.95 -10.99 10.06
CA TYR A 97 -5.24 -9.72 9.99
C TYR A 97 -4.13 -9.82 8.94
N GLN A 98 -4.13 -8.90 7.98
CA GLN A 98 -3.08 -8.69 6.99
C GLN A 98 -2.79 -7.21 6.89
N ILE A 99 -1.64 -6.87 6.30
CA ILE A 99 -1.23 -5.50 6.08
C ILE A 99 -0.92 -5.28 4.62
N ILE A 100 -1.40 -4.15 4.11
CA ILE A 100 -1.02 -3.62 2.81
C ILE A 100 -0.04 -2.48 3.03
N MET A 101 1.20 -2.62 2.56
CA MET A 101 2.17 -1.54 2.51
C MET A 101 2.06 -0.83 1.17
N ALA A 102 1.84 0.48 1.19
CA ALA A 102 1.80 1.33 0.01
C ALA A 102 3.10 2.12 -0.11
N GLU A 103 3.82 1.93 -1.22
CA GLU A 103 5.07 2.61 -1.56
C GLU A 103 4.83 3.62 -2.68
N TRP A 104 5.29 4.86 -2.47
CA TRP A 104 5.34 5.92 -3.47
C TRP A 104 6.80 6.29 -3.74
N ASP A 105 7.26 6.04 -4.97
CA ASP A 105 8.59 6.46 -5.44
C ASP A 105 8.48 7.78 -6.21
N VAL A 106 9.20 8.79 -5.75
CA VAL A 106 9.21 10.16 -6.29
C VAL A 106 10.39 10.30 -7.26
N ASP A 107 10.08 10.61 -8.52
CA ASP A 107 11.03 10.55 -9.64
C ASP A 107 12.10 11.67 -9.60
N ASP A 108 11.77 12.83 -9.03
CA ASP A 108 12.64 14.02 -9.03
C ASP A 108 13.41 14.22 -7.72
N THR A 109 13.57 13.16 -6.92
CA THR A 109 14.35 13.14 -5.68
C THR A 109 15.53 12.16 -5.77
N ARG A 110 16.59 12.40 -5.00
CA ARG A 110 17.82 11.58 -4.95
C ARG A 110 17.89 10.76 -3.68
#